data_AF-A0A3N5VW22-F1
#
_entry.id   AF-A0A3N5VW22-F1
#
_cell.length_a   1.000
_cell.length_b   1.000
_cell.length_c   1.000
_cell.angle_alpha   90.00
_cell.angle_beta   90.00
_cell.angle_gamma   90.00
#
_symmetry.space_group_name_H-M   'P 1'
#
loop_
_entity.id
_entity.type
_entity.pdbx_description
1 polymer ?
#
loop_
_entity_poly.entity_id
_entity_poly.type
_entity_poly.pdbx_seq_one_letter_code
_entity_poly.pdbx_strand_id
1 'polypeptide(L)'
;HKGVNLPRANLKVPGFTEKDRADLQFGIQAGVDAVAISFVRSKEDIETVRHAIHEFARDVSPQARHTPIIAKIELPEAVENLHEIIHAADGVMVARGDLGIEMSPQVVPSIQKHIIEIANRHARVVITATQMLESMMHNPRPTRAEASDVANAIFDGSDAVMLSGETAAGAYPVESIKTMDAIIREAEAHYNRWGVYKEFPSEVSSQTDALSITRAARELAHDRDVAAIAVFSETGRTALFMAKARPNVPILAFTPEPATYQRMGLYWGVTPYLVPFATTVETMLAHVETALLASSNLGPGQQIVLISGFPVGIMREPNIALLYTIGSNV
;
A
#
# COMPACT_ATOMS: atom_id res chain seq x y z
N HIS A 1 -10.91 -26.84 -15.60
CA HIS A 1 -10.23 -25.95 -16.56
C HIS A 1 -8.88 -25.58 -15.97
N LYS A 2 -7.74 -25.98 -16.59
CA LYS A 2 -6.39 -25.56 -16.18
C LYS A 2 -5.89 -24.51 -17.19
N GLY A 3 -5.15 -23.50 -16.72
CA GLY A 3 -4.56 -22.47 -17.57
C GLY A 3 -3.50 -23.05 -18.53
N VAL A 4 -3.31 -22.40 -19.67
CA VAL A 4 -2.29 -22.74 -20.68
C VAL A 4 -1.47 -21.48 -20.91
N ASN A 5 -0.16 -21.57 -20.66
CA ASN A 5 0.78 -20.48 -20.91
C ASN A 5 1.62 -20.81 -22.15
N LEU A 6 1.84 -19.80 -22.99
CA LEU A 6 2.59 -19.92 -24.24
C LEU A 6 3.71 -18.87 -24.24
N PRO A 7 4.82 -19.13 -23.52
CA PRO A 7 5.91 -18.17 -23.40
C PRO A 7 6.42 -17.75 -24.78
N ARG A 8 6.61 -16.44 -24.98
CA ARG A 8 7.06 -15.81 -26.24
C ARG A 8 6.07 -15.86 -27.40
N ALA A 9 4.86 -16.41 -27.22
CA ALA A 9 3.81 -16.29 -28.22
C ALA A 9 3.14 -14.91 -28.10
N ASN A 10 3.14 -14.12 -29.17
CA ASN A 10 2.39 -12.88 -29.23
C ASN A 10 0.89 -13.20 -29.38
N LEU A 11 0.24 -13.46 -28.25
CA LEU A 11 -1.19 -13.72 -28.18
C LEU A 11 -1.95 -12.40 -28.25
N LYS A 12 -2.70 -12.18 -29.34
CA LYS A 12 -3.62 -11.05 -29.51
C LYS A 12 -4.91 -11.24 -28.70
N VAL A 13 -4.77 -11.50 -27.40
CA VAL A 13 -5.90 -11.57 -26.47
C VAL A 13 -6.04 -10.19 -25.82
N PRO A 14 -7.23 -9.56 -25.87
CA PRO A 14 -7.46 -8.27 -25.22
C PRO A 14 -7.17 -8.39 -23.72
N GLY A 15 -6.42 -7.45 -23.15
CA GLY A 15 -6.09 -7.43 -21.73
C GLY A 15 -7.29 -7.18 -20.80
N PHE A 16 -8.39 -6.66 -21.35
CA PHE A 16 -9.64 -6.41 -20.65
C PHE A 16 -10.79 -7.07 -21.42
N THR A 17 -11.27 -8.20 -20.92
CA THR A 17 -12.31 -9.02 -21.58
C THR A 17 -13.72 -8.56 -21.20
N GLU A 18 -14.73 -9.08 -21.90
CA GLU A 18 -16.14 -8.83 -21.53
C GLU A 18 -16.47 -9.35 -20.14
N LYS A 19 -15.84 -10.46 -19.73
CA LYS A 19 -15.97 -10.98 -18.37
C LYS A 19 -15.36 -10.00 -17.36
N ASP A 20 -14.15 -9.51 -17.61
CA ASP A 20 -13.48 -8.55 -16.73
C ASP A 20 -14.30 -7.26 -16.62
N ARG A 21 -14.93 -6.82 -17.72
CA ARG A 21 -15.85 -5.67 -17.71
C ARG A 21 -17.05 -5.90 -16.80
N ALA A 22 -17.69 -7.06 -16.89
CA ALA A 22 -18.82 -7.43 -16.04
C ALA A 22 -18.43 -7.56 -14.55
N ASP A 23 -17.30 -8.22 -14.27
CA ASP A 23 -16.77 -8.36 -12.91
C ASP A 23 -16.39 -7.00 -12.31
N LEU A 24 -15.78 -6.11 -13.11
CA LEU A 24 -15.43 -4.76 -12.71
C LEU A 24 -16.69 -3.96 -12.37
N GLN A 25 -17.71 -4.00 -13.24
CA GLN A 25 -18.98 -3.32 -12.98
C GLN A 25 -19.60 -3.79 -11.66
N PHE A 26 -19.64 -5.11 -11.45
CA PHE A 26 -20.12 -5.71 -10.21
C PHE A 26 -19.31 -5.24 -8.99
N GLY A 27 -17.98 -5.28 -9.06
CA GLY A 27 -17.10 -4.84 -7.97
C GLY A 27 -17.28 -3.37 -7.61
N ILE A 28 -17.37 -2.49 -8.62
CA ILE A 28 -17.60 -1.06 -8.40
C ILE A 28 -18.97 -0.80 -7.76
N GLN A 29 -20.02 -1.51 -8.19
CA GLN A 29 -21.34 -1.42 -7.57
C GLN A 29 -21.36 -1.95 -6.13
N ALA A 30 -20.54 -2.97 -5.84
CA ALA A 30 -20.37 -3.53 -4.51
C ALA A 30 -19.50 -2.66 -3.58
N GLY A 31 -18.82 -1.64 -4.11
CA GLY A 31 -17.98 -0.73 -3.33
C GLY A 31 -16.63 -1.32 -2.93
N VAL A 32 -15.99 -2.11 -3.81
CA VAL A 32 -14.64 -2.64 -3.55
C VAL A 32 -13.62 -1.51 -3.32
N ASP A 33 -12.67 -1.75 -2.41
CA ASP A 33 -11.69 -0.73 -2.02
C ASP A 33 -10.51 -0.59 -2.99
N ALA A 34 -10.27 -1.59 -3.84
CA ALA A 34 -9.25 -1.60 -4.88
C ALA A 34 -9.57 -2.65 -5.97
N VAL A 35 -8.99 -2.47 -7.16
CA VAL A 35 -9.10 -3.42 -8.29
C VAL A 35 -7.71 -3.83 -8.73
N ALA A 36 -7.43 -5.14 -8.79
CA ALA A 36 -6.18 -5.66 -9.36
C ALA A 36 -6.41 -6.16 -10.79
N ILE A 37 -5.58 -5.68 -11.74
CA ILE A 37 -5.68 -6.04 -13.16
C ILE A 37 -4.60 -7.08 -13.48
N SER A 38 -5.00 -8.21 -14.05
CA SER A 38 -4.08 -9.29 -14.45
C SER A 38 -3.51 -9.06 -15.85
N PHE A 39 -2.33 -9.64 -16.11
CA PHE A 39 -1.66 -9.66 -17.41
C PHE A 39 -1.49 -8.28 -18.05
N VAL A 40 -1.27 -7.26 -17.22
CA VAL A 40 -0.95 -5.90 -17.67
C VAL A 40 0.29 -5.95 -18.56
N ARG A 41 0.32 -5.17 -19.63
CA ARG A 41 1.46 -5.05 -20.56
C ARG A 41 1.93 -3.62 -20.73
N SER A 42 1.01 -2.66 -20.66
CA SER A 42 1.32 -1.24 -20.87
C SER A 42 0.44 -0.32 -20.05
N LYS A 43 0.74 0.98 -20.08
CA LYS A 43 -0.10 2.01 -19.44
C LYS A 43 -1.52 2.05 -20.01
N GLU A 44 -1.73 1.72 -21.28
CA GLU A 44 -3.04 1.76 -21.94
C GLU A 44 -4.01 0.75 -21.33
N ASP A 45 -3.52 -0.39 -20.83
CA ASP A 45 -4.35 -1.36 -20.11
C ASP A 45 -4.93 -0.74 -18.83
N ILE A 46 -4.10 0.01 -18.10
CA ILE A 46 -4.48 0.72 -16.88
C ILE A 46 -5.47 1.85 -17.19
N GLU A 47 -5.20 2.64 -18.22
CA GLU A 47 -6.08 3.72 -18.66
C GLU A 47 -7.44 3.17 -19.10
N THR A 48 -7.47 2.06 -19.84
CA THR A 48 -8.71 1.40 -20.27
C THR A 48 -9.59 1.04 -19.08
N VAL A 49 -9.02 0.40 -18.05
CA VAL A 49 -9.77 0.05 -16.83
C VAL A 49 -10.16 1.30 -16.04
N ARG A 50 -9.29 2.33 -15.97
CA ARG A 50 -9.62 3.60 -15.30
C ARG A 50 -10.83 4.29 -15.95
N HIS A 51 -10.92 4.29 -17.27
CA HIS A 51 -12.09 4.81 -17.99
C HIS A 51 -13.35 4.00 -17.66
N ALA A 52 -13.25 2.67 -17.60
CA ALA A 52 -14.39 1.81 -17.22
C ALA A 52 -14.83 2.04 -15.77
N ILE A 53 -13.90 2.19 -14.81
CA ILE A 53 -14.21 2.58 -13.42
C ILE A 53 -14.97 3.90 -13.40
N HIS A 54 -14.48 4.91 -14.13
CA HIS A 54 -15.15 6.21 -14.22
C HIS A 54 -16.56 6.11 -14.81
N GLU A 55 -16.79 5.22 -15.77
CA GLU A 55 -18.10 4.92 -16.37
C GLU A 55 -19.04 4.28 -15.35
N PHE A 56 -18.62 3.18 -14.71
CA PHE A 56 -19.46 2.41 -13.79
C PHE A 56 -19.71 3.10 -12.45
N ALA A 57 -18.77 3.92 -11.98
CA ALA A 57 -18.91 4.66 -10.74
C ALA A 57 -19.80 5.91 -10.86
N ARG A 58 -20.29 6.27 -12.05
CA ARG A 58 -21.11 7.50 -12.25
C ARG A 58 -22.30 7.56 -11.31
N ASP A 59 -22.97 6.44 -11.13
CA ASP A 59 -24.22 6.30 -10.38
C ASP A 59 -24.01 5.70 -8.97
N VAL A 60 -22.75 5.49 -8.55
CA VAL A 60 -22.41 4.91 -7.24
C VAL A 60 -22.02 6.01 -6.24
N SER A 61 -20.88 6.66 -6.45
CA SER A 61 -20.43 7.80 -5.65
C SER A 61 -19.25 8.52 -6.33
N PRO A 62 -19.00 9.79 -6.00
CA PRO A 62 -17.78 10.48 -6.45
C PRO A 62 -16.50 9.73 -6.06
N GLN A 63 -16.46 9.15 -4.85
CA GLN A 63 -15.30 8.43 -4.31
C GLN A 63 -15.01 7.11 -5.05
N ALA A 64 -16.05 6.43 -5.56
CA ALA A 64 -15.91 5.20 -6.34
C ALA A 64 -15.19 5.43 -7.68
N ARG A 65 -15.22 6.65 -8.23
CA ARG A 65 -14.44 7.01 -9.44
C ARG A 65 -12.93 6.96 -9.20
N HIS A 66 -12.53 7.05 -7.94
CA HIS A 66 -11.13 7.00 -7.50
C HIS A 66 -10.77 5.65 -6.89
N THR A 67 -11.46 4.57 -7.26
CA THR A 67 -11.09 3.21 -6.85
C THR A 67 -9.67 2.92 -7.35
N PRO A 68 -8.71 2.64 -6.45
CA PRO A 68 -7.32 2.37 -6.79
C PRO A 68 -7.17 1.18 -7.73
N ILE A 69 -6.28 1.32 -8.71
CA ILE A 69 -5.88 0.24 -9.62
C ILE A 69 -4.51 -0.31 -9.20
N ILE A 70 -4.44 -1.63 -8.97
CA ILE A 70 -3.20 -2.38 -8.72
C ILE A 70 -2.83 -3.16 -9.98
N ALA A 71 -1.73 -2.81 -10.64
CA ALA A 71 -1.25 -3.53 -11.82
C ALA A 71 -0.49 -4.80 -11.42
N LYS A 72 -0.94 -5.98 -11.87
CA LYS A 72 -0.20 -7.22 -11.64
C LYS A 72 0.90 -7.36 -12.68
N ILE A 73 2.15 -7.37 -12.21
CA ILE A 73 3.34 -7.51 -13.05
C ILE A 73 3.64 -9.00 -13.22
N GLU A 74 3.18 -9.55 -14.33
CA GLU A 74 3.16 -11.00 -14.64
C GLU A 74 3.87 -11.34 -15.94
N LEU A 75 4.11 -10.34 -16.79
CA LEU A 75 4.60 -10.49 -18.15
C LEU A 75 5.94 -9.77 -18.33
N PRO A 76 6.85 -10.29 -19.19
CA PRO A 76 8.09 -9.60 -19.53
C PRO A 76 7.86 -8.17 -20.02
N GLU A 77 6.83 -7.95 -20.84
CA GLU A 77 6.48 -6.63 -21.38
C GLU A 77 6.12 -5.63 -20.27
N ALA A 78 5.49 -6.09 -19.20
CA ALA A 78 5.19 -5.23 -18.05
C ALA A 78 6.45 -4.83 -17.28
N VAL A 79 7.45 -5.70 -17.25
CA VAL A 79 8.76 -5.38 -16.65
C VAL A 79 9.50 -4.36 -17.52
N GLU A 80 9.42 -4.47 -18.85
CA GLU A 80 10.00 -3.50 -19.78
C GLU A 80 9.30 -2.13 -19.70
N ASN A 81 7.97 -2.12 -19.56
CA ASN A 81 7.13 -0.91 -19.48
C ASN A 81 6.86 -0.44 -18.04
N LEU A 82 7.64 -0.91 -17.07
CA LEU A 82 7.33 -0.79 -15.64
C LEU A 82 7.07 0.67 -15.20
N HIS A 83 7.90 1.61 -15.65
CA HIS A 83 7.78 3.02 -15.26
C HIS A 83 6.45 3.65 -15.72
N GLU A 84 6.01 3.40 -16.96
CA GLU A 84 4.76 3.98 -17.46
C GLU A 84 3.52 3.33 -16.81
N ILE A 85 3.58 2.03 -16.53
CA ILE A 85 2.52 1.31 -15.81
C ILE A 85 2.39 1.86 -14.39
N ILE A 86 3.49 1.99 -13.65
CA ILE A 86 3.51 2.52 -12.28
C ILE A 86 3.03 3.98 -12.24
N HIS A 87 3.34 4.75 -13.27
CA HIS A 87 2.85 6.13 -13.37
C HIS A 87 1.31 6.17 -13.50
N ALA A 88 0.73 5.30 -14.33
CA ALA A 88 -0.71 5.25 -14.59
C ALA A 88 -1.53 4.53 -13.50
N ALA A 89 -0.92 3.57 -12.79
CA ALA A 89 -1.56 2.77 -11.74
C ALA A 89 -1.45 3.45 -10.36
N ASP A 90 -2.26 2.98 -9.40
CA ASP A 90 -2.22 3.44 -8.00
C ASP A 90 -1.35 2.55 -7.12
N GLY A 91 -1.08 1.32 -7.58
CA GLY A 91 -0.13 0.39 -7.00
C GLY A 91 0.24 -0.72 -7.98
N VAL A 92 1.12 -1.61 -7.54
CA VAL A 92 1.54 -2.80 -8.30
C VAL A 92 1.56 -4.04 -7.43
N MET A 93 1.42 -5.19 -8.07
CA MET A 93 1.55 -6.50 -7.44
C MET A 93 2.65 -7.29 -8.16
N VAL A 94 3.65 -7.74 -7.42
CA VAL A 94 4.67 -8.67 -7.92
C VAL A 94 4.08 -10.08 -7.88
N ALA A 95 3.56 -10.55 -9.01
CA ALA A 95 2.89 -11.85 -9.12
C ALA A 95 3.87 -12.92 -9.60
N ARG A 96 4.65 -13.45 -8.63
CA ARG A 96 5.86 -14.26 -8.85
C ARG A 96 5.59 -15.61 -9.51
N GLY A 97 4.44 -16.22 -9.23
CA GLY A 97 4.00 -17.48 -9.82
C GLY A 97 3.81 -17.35 -11.34
N ASP A 98 3.03 -16.38 -11.78
CA ASP A 98 2.79 -16.11 -13.20
C ASP A 98 4.06 -15.60 -13.90
N LEU A 99 4.77 -14.66 -13.25
CA LEU A 99 6.04 -14.13 -13.78
C LEU A 99 7.11 -15.23 -13.95
N GLY A 100 7.18 -16.19 -13.03
CA GLY A 100 8.09 -17.33 -13.09
C GLY A 100 7.72 -18.40 -14.12
N ILE A 101 6.52 -18.33 -14.71
CA ILE A 101 6.15 -19.14 -15.86
C ILE A 101 6.63 -18.48 -17.17
N GLU A 102 6.49 -17.16 -17.26
CA GLU A 102 6.88 -16.39 -18.46
C GLU A 102 8.38 -16.07 -18.52
N MET A 103 9.04 -15.98 -17.36
CA MET A 103 10.46 -15.66 -17.22
C MET A 103 11.21 -16.74 -16.45
N SER A 104 12.54 -16.77 -16.59
CA SER A 104 13.34 -17.78 -15.88
C SER A 104 13.30 -17.56 -14.36
N PRO A 105 13.12 -18.62 -13.54
CA PRO A 105 12.97 -18.47 -12.09
C PRO A 105 14.16 -17.80 -11.41
N GLN A 106 15.37 -17.95 -11.95
CA GLN A 106 16.57 -17.31 -11.40
C GLN A 106 16.62 -15.78 -11.57
N VAL A 107 15.83 -15.20 -12.49
CA VAL A 107 15.77 -13.73 -12.67
C VAL A 107 14.65 -13.07 -11.86
N VAL A 108 13.62 -13.83 -11.49
CA VAL A 108 12.44 -13.33 -10.76
C VAL A 108 12.81 -12.60 -9.46
N PRO A 109 13.75 -13.07 -8.61
CA PRO A 109 14.13 -12.33 -7.41
C PRO A 109 14.71 -10.93 -7.70
N SER A 110 15.49 -10.78 -8.78
CA SER A 110 16.03 -9.48 -9.18
C SER A 110 14.93 -8.57 -9.73
N ILE A 111 13.98 -9.11 -10.48
CA ILE A 111 12.83 -8.37 -11.03
C ILE A 111 11.90 -7.90 -9.89
N GLN A 112 11.64 -8.74 -8.89
CA GLN A 112 10.87 -8.36 -7.69
C GLN A 112 11.47 -7.11 -7.04
N LYS A 113 12.79 -7.14 -6.77
CA LYS A 113 13.50 -6.01 -6.16
C LYS A 113 13.34 -4.73 -6.98
N HIS A 114 13.50 -4.84 -8.30
CA HIS A 114 13.32 -3.73 -9.21
C HIS A 114 11.89 -3.17 -9.18
N ILE A 115 10.86 -4.03 -9.23
CA ILE A 115 9.46 -3.59 -9.16
C ILE A 115 9.17 -2.85 -7.84
N ILE A 116 9.62 -3.42 -6.72
CA ILE A 116 9.44 -2.80 -5.39
C ILE A 116 10.15 -1.45 -5.31
N GLU A 117 11.39 -1.36 -5.80
CA GLU A 117 12.16 -0.13 -5.83
C GLU A 117 11.44 0.97 -6.62
N ILE A 118 11.04 0.69 -7.87
CA ILE A 118 10.37 1.68 -8.73
C ILE A 118 9.02 2.08 -8.13
N ALA A 119 8.23 1.13 -7.61
CA ALA A 119 6.96 1.45 -6.95
C ALA A 119 7.16 2.40 -5.76
N ASN A 120 8.16 2.13 -4.93
CA ASN A 120 8.50 2.99 -3.80
C ASN A 120 8.95 4.39 -4.26
N ARG A 121 9.80 4.50 -5.28
CA ARG A 121 10.29 5.79 -5.82
C ARG A 121 9.16 6.67 -6.38
N HIS A 122 8.12 6.05 -6.94
CA HIS A 122 6.91 6.72 -7.42
C HIS A 122 5.82 6.90 -6.34
N ALA A 123 6.09 6.52 -5.09
CA ALA A 123 5.13 6.52 -3.99
C ALA A 123 3.83 5.73 -4.30
N ARG A 124 3.96 4.58 -4.96
CA ARG A 124 2.87 3.64 -5.27
C ARG A 124 2.89 2.44 -4.34
N VAL A 125 1.72 1.95 -3.94
CA VAL A 125 1.62 0.73 -3.12
C VAL A 125 2.22 -0.45 -3.89
N VAL A 126 2.99 -1.30 -3.22
CA VAL A 126 3.50 -2.56 -3.77
C VAL A 126 3.14 -3.75 -2.89
N ILE A 127 2.59 -4.78 -3.53
CA ILE A 127 2.20 -6.05 -2.92
C ILE A 127 3.10 -7.15 -3.46
N THR A 128 3.79 -7.89 -2.60
CA THR A 128 4.50 -9.11 -3.01
C THR A 128 3.58 -10.31 -2.87
N ALA A 129 3.35 -11.04 -3.95
CA ALA A 129 2.27 -12.02 -4.06
C ALA A 129 2.74 -13.38 -4.58
N THR A 130 1.91 -14.39 -4.30
CA THR A 130 2.02 -15.82 -4.69
C THR A 130 3.24 -16.53 -4.10
N GLN A 131 3.14 -17.83 -3.82
CA GLN A 131 4.25 -18.66 -3.32
C GLN A 131 4.92 -18.11 -2.04
N MET A 132 4.16 -17.46 -1.15
CA MET A 132 4.71 -16.89 0.08
C MET A 132 4.88 -17.98 1.15
N LEU A 133 3.79 -18.68 1.49
CA LEU A 133 3.78 -19.77 2.48
C LEU A 133 3.06 -21.00 1.89
N GLU A 134 3.23 -21.27 0.60
CA GLU A 134 2.48 -22.28 -0.18
C GLU A 134 2.38 -23.64 0.53
N SER A 135 3.48 -24.12 1.14
CA SER A 135 3.51 -25.39 1.87
C SER A 135 2.49 -25.45 3.00
N MET A 136 2.06 -24.30 3.54
CA MET A 136 1.06 -24.20 4.59
C MET A 136 -0.37 -24.47 4.11
N MET A 137 -0.61 -24.63 2.81
CA MET A 137 -1.86 -25.23 2.33
C MET A 137 -2.06 -26.65 2.87
N HIS A 138 -0.97 -27.37 3.15
CA HIS A 138 -1.00 -28.77 3.58
C HIS A 138 -0.25 -29.03 4.89
N ASN A 139 0.50 -28.05 5.40
CA ASN A 139 1.31 -28.20 6.61
C ASN A 139 1.01 -27.08 7.63
N PRO A 140 1.06 -27.35 8.94
CA PRO A 140 0.80 -26.33 9.96
C PRO A 140 1.95 -25.33 10.14
N ARG A 141 3.09 -25.53 9.45
CA ARG A 141 4.29 -24.68 9.52
C ARG A 141 4.92 -24.55 8.14
N PRO A 142 5.54 -23.41 7.83
CA PRO A 142 6.21 -23.21 6.56
C PRO A 142 7.59 -23.86 6.57
N THR A 143 8.20 -23.93 5.40
CA THR A 143 9.61 -24.22 5.24
C THR A 143 10.47 -23.03 5.65
N ARG A 144 11.77 -23.28 5.90
CA ARG A 144 12.74 -22.19 6.14
C ARG A 144 12.95 -21.32 4.90
N ALA A 145 12.79 -21.89 3.71
CA ALA A 145 12.92 -21.16 2.45
C ALA A 145 11.78 -20.14 2.30
N GLU A 146 10.54 -20.54 2.58
CA GLU A 146 9.38 -19.64 2.57
C GLU A 146 9.49 -18.54 3.62
N ALA A 147 9.91 -18.87 4.85
CA ALA A 147 10.13 -17.85 5.87
C ALA A 147 11.20 -16.84 5.46
N SER A 148 12.29 -17.31 4.83
CA SER A 148 13.33 -16.44 4.27
C SER A 148 12.79 -15.58 3.13
N ASP A 149 11.96 -16.14 2.25
CA ASP A 149 11.38 -15.44 1.10
C ASP A 149 10.46 -14.30 1.55
N VAL A 150 9.55 -14.57 2.48
CA VAL A 150 8.70 -13.54 3.10
C VAL A 150 9.54 -12.44 3.73
N ALA A 151 10.55 -12.78 4.54
CA ALA A 151 11.42 -11.80 5.17
C ALA A 151 12.17 -10.92 4.15
N ASN A 152 12.63 -11.50 3.03
CA ASN A 152 13.29 -10.74 1.97
C ASN A 152 12.33 -9.77 1.26
N ALA A 153 11.07 -10.14 1.04
CA ALA A 153 10.07 -9.21 0.51
C ALA A 153 9.88 -7.97 1.42
N ILE A 154 9.96 -8.17 2.74
CA ILE A 154 9.94 -7.07 3.71
C ILE A 154 11.20 -6.22 3.57
N PHE A 155 12.40 -6.82 3.60
CA PHE A 155 13.66 -6.08 3.45
C PHE A 155 13.77 -5.30 2.14
N ASP A 156 13.19 -5.83 1.06
CA ASP A 156 13.10 -5.16 -0.24
C ASP A 156 12.23 -3.90 -0.19
N GLY A 157 11.30 -3.82 0.75
CA GLY A 157 10.46 -2.65 1.00
C GLY A 157 9.03 -2.79 0.50
N SER A 158 8.50 -4.02 0.38
CA SER A 158 7.08 -4.25 0.06
C SER A 158 6.16 -3.57 1.09
N ASP A 159 5.03 -2.99 0.67
CA ASP A 159 4.07 -2.43 1.63
C ASP A 159 3.17 -3.50 2.22
N ALA A 160 2.84 -4.50 1.41
CA ALA A 160 2.02 -5.63 1.80
C ALA A 160 2.57 -6.93 1.22
N VAL A 161 2.17 -8.04 1.83
CA VAL A 161 2.45 -9.40 1.39
C VAL A 161 1.14 -10.18 1.31
N MET A 162 1.00 -11.04 0.31
CA MET A 162 -0.29 -11.68 -0.01
C MET A 162 -0.23 -13.19 0.11
N LEU A 163 -1.19 -13.75 0.86
CA LEU A 163 -1.52 -15.18 0.86
C LEU A 163 -2.59 -15.45 -0.20
N SER A 164 -2.46 -16.57 -0.92
CA SER A 164 -3.33 -16.98 -2.01
C SER A 164 -4.08 -18.27 -1.65
N GLY A 165 -3.56 -19.43 -2.04
CA GLY A 165 -4.17 -20.72 -1.75
C GLY A 165 -4.17 -21.05 -0.26
N GLU A 166 -3.18 -20.53 0.48
CA GLU A 166 -2.98 -20.77 1.91
C GLU A 166 -4.21 -20.42 2.75
N THR A 167 -4.88 -19.30 2.43
CA THR A 167 -6.07 -18.82 3.14
C THR A 167 -7.38 -19.15 2.43
N ALA A 168 -7.36 -19.23 1.09
CA ALA A 168 -8.57 -19.45 0.30
C ALA A 168 -9.06 -20.91 0.34
N ALA A 169 -8.15 -21.87 0.29
CA ALA A 169 -8.48 -23.30 0.20
C ALA A 169 -7.53 -24.21 1.00
N GLY A 170 -6.56 -23.63 1.72
CA GLY A 170 -5.58 -24.36 2.53
C GLY A 170 -6.18 -24.96 3.81
N ALA A 171 -5.51 -25.98 4.34
CA ALA A 171 -5.91 -26.64 5.58
C ALA A 171 -5.58 -25.83 6.85
N TYR A 172 -4.71 -24.81 6.75
CA TYR A 172 -4.20 -24.03 7.89
C TYR A 172 -4.28 -22.50 7.65
N PRO A 173 -5.48 -21.94 7.34
CA PRO A 173 -5.60 -20.54 6.93
C PRO A 173 -5.25 -19.56 8.06
N VAL A 174 -5.66 -19.85 9.31
CA VAL A 174 -5.40 -18.99 10.46
C VAL A 174 -3.92 -19.04 10.87
N GLU A 175 -3.32 -20.23 10.85
CA GLU A 175 -1.91 -20.43 11.13
C GLU A 175 -1.02 -19.76 10.08
N SER A 176 -1.45 -19.76 8.81
CA SER A 176 -0.74 -19.06 7.73
C SER A 176 -0.69 -17.56 8.00
N ILE A 177 -1.80 -16.94 8.42
CA ILE A 177 -1.84 -15.52 8.78
C ILE A 177 -0.96 -15.23 10.00
N LYS A 178 -1.06 -16.04 11.07
CA LYS A 178 -0.23 -15.87 12.29
C LYS A 178 1.26 -16.01 12.00
N THR A 179 1.62 -16.96 11.13
CA THR A 179 3.00 -17.20 10.72
C THR A 179 3.53 -16.05 9.88
N MET A 180 2.72 -15.56 8.92
CA MET A 180 3.04 -14.38 8.13
C MET A 180 3.31 -13.17 9.02
N ASP A 181 2.40 -12.85 9.96
CA ASP A 181 2.59 -11.76 10.94
C ASP A 181 3.87 -11.92 11.77
N ALA A 182 4.16 -13.13 12.25
CA ALA A 182 5.38 -13.39 13.03
C ALA A 182 6.67 -13.15 12.22
N ILE A 183 6.70 -13.58 10.95
CA ILE A 183 7.87 -13.35 10.08
C ILE A 183 8.03 -11.85 9.77
N ILE A 184 6.93 -11.15 9.49
CA ILE A 184 6.96 -9.70 9.20
C ILE A 184 7.55 -8.95 10.39
N ARG A 185 7.04 -9.18 11.60
CA ARG A 185 7.51 -8.51 12.83
C ARG A 185 9.00 -8.74 13.09
N GLU A 186 9.46 -9.98 12.88
CA GLU A 186 10.88 -10.32 13.03
C GLU A 186 11.75 -9.60 11.98
N ALA A 187 11.30 -9.56 10.72
CA ALA A 187 12.00 -8.83 9.67
C ALA A 187 12.03 -7.31 9.94
N GLU A 188 10.91 -6.72 10.36
CA GLU A 188 10.80 -5.29 10.69
C GLU A 188 11.69 -4.89 11.86
N ALA A 189 11.81 -5.74 12.90
CA ALA A 189 12.72 -5.52 14.02
C ALA A 189 14.20 -5.41 13.58
N HIS A 190 14.55 -6.01 12.45
CA HIS A 190 15.90 -5.98 11.87
C HIS A 190 16.02 -5.10 10.61
N TYR A 191 14.99 -4.33 10.27
CA TYR A 191 14.92 -3.57 9.04
C TYR A 191 16.04 -2.54 8.91
N ASN A 192 16.42 -1.85 9.98
CA ASN A 192 17.50 -0.85 9.93
C ASN A 192 18.85 -1.43 9.44
N ARG A 193 19.09 -2.72 9.74
CA ARG A 193 20.31 -3.43 9.37
C ARG A 193 20.24 -4.05 7.98
N TRP A 194 19.12 -4.68 7.63
CA TRP A 194 19.00 -5.51 6.43
C TRP A 194 18.10 -4.93 5.35
N GLY A 195 17.22 -3.99 5.69
CA GLY A 195 16.37 -3.28 4.75
C GLY A 195 17.20 -2.47 3.78
N VAL A 196 16.91 -2.63 2.49
CA VAL A 196 17.64 -1.97 1.40
C VAL A 196 17.00 -0.63 1.01
N TYR A 197 15.70 -0.49 1.23
CA TYR A 197 14.99 0.75 0.95
C TYR A 197 15.16 1.76 2.09
N LYS A 198 16.03 2.74 1.87
CA LYS A 198 16.29 3.85 2.80
C LYS A 198 16.04 5.22 2.19
N GLU A 199 15.80 5.26 0.89
CA GLU A 199 15.62 6.50 0.14
C GLU A 199 14.16 6.95 0.21
N PHE A 200 13.96 8.26 0.20
CA PHE A 200 12.62 8.85 0.13
C PHE A 200 12.16 8.90 -1.34
N PRO A 201 10.85 8.80 -1.64
CA PRO A 201 10.34 8.92 -3.01
C PRO A 201 10.94 10.11 -3.78
N SER A 202 11.39 9.84 -5.01
CA SER A 202 12.14 10.77 -5.86
C SER A 202 11.53 10.97 -7.26
N GLU A 203 10.62 10.09 -7.67
CA GLU A 203 10.02 10.09 -9.02
C GLU A 203 8.49 10.33 -8.98
N VAL A 204 8.01 10.95 -7.91
CA VAL A 204 6.61 11.37 -7.82
C VAL A 204 6.38 12.52 -8.79
N SER A 205 5.38 12.39 -9.65
CA SER A 205 5.11 13.32 -10.75
C SER A 205 4.68 14.72 -10.30
N SER A 206 4.19 14.87 -9.07
CA SER A 206 3.82 16.16 -8.50
C SER A 206 5.04 16.84 -7.88
N GLN A 207 5.57 17.86 -8.54
CA GLN A 207 6.55 18.79 -7.96
C GLN A 207 5.88 19.66 -6.90
N THR A 208 5.54 19.06 -5.75
CA THR A 208 4.82 19.74 -4.68
C THR A 208 5.59 19.65 -3.37
N ASP A 209 5.34 20.64 -2.50
CA ASP A 209 5.97 20.71 -1.18
C ASP A 209 5.56 19.55 -0.25
N ALA A 210 4.55 18.76 -0.65
CA ALA A 210 4.02 17.64 0.10
C ALA A 210 5.08 16.63 0.53
N LEU A 211 5.98 16.28 -0.39
CA LEU A 211 7.07 15.35 -0.11
C LEU A 211 8.11 15.99 0.81
N SER A 212 8.39 17.28 0.64
CA SER A 212 9.31 18.03 1.50
C SER A 212 8.80 18.11 2.95
N ILE A 213 7.51 18.39 3.14
CA ILE A 213 6.88 18.41 4.47
C ILE A 213 6.82 17.00 5.06
N THR A 214 6.54 15.98 4.25
CA THR A 214 6.59 14.59 4.71
C THR A 214 8.00 14.19 5.16
N ARG A 215 9.05 14.61 4.44
CA ARG A 215 10.45 14.43 4.86
C ARG A 215 10.74 15.14 6.18
N ALA A 216 10.30 16.38 6.33
CA ALA A 216 10.46 17.13 7.56
C ALA A 216 9.76 16.44 8.74
N ALA A 217 8.53 15.97 8.55
CA ALA A 217 7.79 15.23 9.57
C ALA A 217 8.45 13.89 9.95
N ARG A 218 9.02 13.16 8.98
CA ARG A 218 9.84 11.98 9.24
C ARG A 218 11.06 12.32 10.09
N GLU A 219 11.74 13.43 9.79
CA GLU A 219 12.93 13.86 10.55
C GLU A 219 12.57 14.27 11.99
N LEU A 220 11.47 15.00 12.17
CA LEU A 220 10.95 15.35 13.48
C LEU A 220 10.61 14.11 14.33
N ALA A 221 10.23 13.00 13.68
CA ALA A 221 9.93 11.75 14.37
C ALA A 221 11.16 11.02 14.93
N HIS A 222 12.38 11.47 14.60
CA HIS A 222 13.61 10.98 15.23
C HIS A 222 13.92 11.67 16.55
N ASP A 223 13.18 12.72 16.94
CA ASP A 223 13.33 13.36 18.25
C ASP A 223 12.95 12.39 19.39
N ARG A 224 13.65 12.51 20.53
CA ARG A 224 13.66 11.53 21.62
C ARG A 224 12.28 11.27 22.21
N ASP A 225 11.43 12.29 22.24
CA ASP A 225 10.15 12.25 22.94
C ASP A 225 8.96 11.98 21.99
N VAL A 226 9.22 11.84 20.67
CA VAL A 226 8.19 11.54 19.68
C VAL A 226 7.85 10.05 19.68
N ALA A 227 6.59 9.76 19.97
CA ALA A 227 6.08 8.41 20.07
C ALA A 227 5.30 7.94 18.83
N ALA A 228 4.82 8.86 17.99
CA ALA A 228 4.10 8.56 16.75
C ALA A 228 3.99 9.76 15.81
N ILE A 229 3.60 9.49 14.56
CA ILE A 229 3.20 10.51 13.59
C ILE A 229 1.67 10.44 13.41
N ALA A 230 0.97 11.52 13.71
CA ALA A 230 -0.45 11.70 13.44
C ALA A 230 -0.65 12.35 12.07
N VAL A 231 -1.25 11.61 11.14
CA VAL A 231 -1.51 12.07 9.77
C VAL A 231 -3.00 12.36 9.59
N PHE A 232 -3.38 13.57 9.23
CA PHE A 232 -4.75 13.86 8.80
C PHE A 232 -4.84 13.80 7.28
N SER A 233 -5.77 13.00 6.75
CA SER A 233 -5.92 12.85 5.31
C SER A 233 -7.34 12.45 4.90
N GLU A 234 -7.98 13.27 4.06
CA GLU A 234 -9.28 12.95 3.46
C GLU A 234 -9.14 11.88 2.37
N THR A 235 -8.08 11.91 1.57
CA THR A 235 -7.85 11.00 0.44
C THR A 235 -6.88 9.85 0.75
N GLY A 236 -6.16 9.94 1.88
CA GLY A 236 -5.12 8.99 2.28
C GLY A 236 -3.75 9.25 1.64
N ARG A 237 -3.63 10.20 0.71
CA ARG A 237 -2.37 10.48 -0.01
C ARG A 237 -1.23 10.91 0.92
N THR A 238 -1.52 11.72 1.94
CA THR A 238 -0.52 12.09 2.97
C THR A 238 -0.06 10.88 3.76
N ALA A 239 -0.99 9.99 4.12
CA ALA A 239 -0.66 8.77 4.85
C ALA A 239 0.19 7.83 3.98
N LEU A 240 -0.09 7.73 2.68
CA LEU A 240 0.74 6.99 1.74
C LEU A 240 2.15 7.57 1.63
N PHE A 241 2.30 8.90 1.52
CA PHE A 241 3.62 9.53 1.51
C PHE A 241 4.39 9.26 2.80
N MET A 242 3.73 9.34 3.95
CA MET A 242 4.36 9.02 5.22
C MET A 242 4.73 7.53 5.32
N ALA A 243 3.88 6.63 4.83
CA ALA A 243 4.20 5.20 4.73
C ALA A 243 5.48 4.99 3.91
N LYS A 244 5.58 5.65 2.75
CA LYS A 244 6.76 5.59 1.86
C LYS A 244 8.02 6.24 2.43
N ALA A 245 7.86 7.11 3.41
CA ALA A 245 8.95 7.69 4.19
C ALA A 245 9.60 6.69 5.15
N ARG A 246 8.90 5.59 5.48
CA ARG A 246 9.34 4.54 6.43
C ARG A 246 9.88 5.12 7.75
N PRO A 247 9.08 5.91 8.50
CA PRO A 247 9.49 6.39 9.82
C PRO A 247 9.71 5.23 10.80
N ASN A 248 10.52 5.46 11.83
CA ASN A 248 10.82 4.49 12.90
C ASN A 248 9.79 4.49 14.04
N VAL A 249 8.72 5.28 13.91
CA VAL A 249 7.61 5.36 14.86
C VAL A 249 6.29 5.03 14.13
N PRO A 250 5.25 4.58 14.85
CA PRO A 250 3.95 4.29 14.25
C PRO A 250 3.33 5.48 13.50
N ILE A 251 2.64 5.18 12.39
CA ILE A 251 1.85 6.16 11.64
C ILE A 251 0.39 5.97 11.98
N LEU A 252 -0.24 7.00 12.56
CA LEU A 252 -1.64 6.99 12.97
C LEU A 252 -2.40 7.92 12.01
N ALA A 253 -3.21 7.36 11.11
CA ALA A 253 -3.85 8.11 10.05
C ALA A 253 -5.32 8.37 10.33
N PHE A 254 -5.69 9.63 10.46
CA PHE A 254 -7.03 10.10 10.81
C PHE A 254 -7.76 10.58 9.55
N THR A 255 -8.97 10.05 9.34
CA THR A 255 -9.78 10.40 8.18
C THR A 255 -11.27 10.45 8.54
N PRO A 256 -12.06 11.35 7.93
CA PRO A 256 -13.52 11.33 8.02
C PRO A 256 -14.18 10.43 6.97
N GLU A 257 -13.42 9.94 5.99
CA GLU A 257 -13.95 9.21 4.84
C GLU A 257 -13.81 7.69 5.06
N PRO A 258 -14.92 6.93 5.17
CA PRO A 258 -14.85 5.48 5.39
C PRO A 258 -14.10 4.72 4.29
N ALA A 259 -14.24 5.14 3.03
CA ALA A 259 -13.51 4.53 1.92
C ALA A 259 -12.00 4.74 2.04
N THR A 260 -11.57 5.92 2.50
CA THR A 260 -10.15 6.20 2.76
C THR A 260 -9.64 5.39 3.94
N TYR A 261 -10.43 5.24 5.00
CA TYR A 261 -10.10 4.40 6.15
C TYR A 261 -9.79 2.96 5.73
N GLN A 262 -10.63 2.34 4.89
CA GLN A 262 -10.42 0.97 4.41
C GLN A 262 -9.15 0.85 3.55
N ARG A 263 -8.97 1.77 2.59
CA ARG A 263 -7.80 1.77 1.70
C ARG A 263 -6.48 1.89 2.44
N MET A 264 -6.43 2.70 3.50
CA MET A 264 -5.22 2.89 4.29
C MET A 264 -4.77 1.62 5.02
N GLY A 265 -5.63 0.61 5.18
CA GLY A 265 -5.24 -0.71 5.68
C GLY A 265 -4.21 -1.43 4.79
N LEU A 266 -4.03 -1.00 3.55
CA LEU A 266 -3.02 -1.54 2.63
C LEU A 266 -1.67 -0.79 2.72
N TYR A 267 -1.61 0.34 3.41
CA TYR A 267 -0.40 1.16 3.46
C TYR A 267 0.53 0.69 4.57
N TRP A 268 1.82 0.55 4.23
CA TRP A 268 2.83 0.10 5.19
C TRP A 268 2.84 0.96 6.46
N GLY A 269 2.85 0.31 7.63
CA GLY A 269 3.02 0.96 8.93
C GLY A 269 1.90 1.93 9.34
N VAL A 270 0.80 1.99 8.57
CA VAL A 270 -0.33 2.88 8.85
C VAL A 270 -1.40 2.16 9.66
N THR A 271 -1.79 2.76 10.79
CA THR A 271 -2.99 2.40 11.54
C THR A 271 -4.06 3.49 11.30
N PRO A 272 -5.15 3.18 10.57
CA PRO A 272 -6.18 4.15 10.26
C PRO A 272 -7.16 4.33 11.42
N TYR A 273 -7.70 5.55 11.55
CA TYR A 273 -8.73 5.95 12.51
C TYR A 273 -9.81 6.75 11.81
N LEU A 274 -11.06 6.31 11.96
CA LEU A 274 -12.22 7.05 11.49
C LEU A 274 -12.59 8.11 12.53
N VAL A 275 -12.54 9.39 12.17
CA VAL A 275 -12.83 10.52 13.05
C VAL A 275 -13.75 11.53 12.37
N PRO A 276 -14.47 12.39 13.11
CA PRO A 276 -15.27 13.43 12.48
C PRO A 276 -14.41 14.42 11.66
N PHE A 277 -15.03 15.07 10.68
CA PHE A 277 -14.39 16.13 9.91
C PHE A 277 -13.99 17.30 10.82
N ALA A 278 -12.80 17.84 10.60
CA ALA A 278 -12.26 18.96 11.36
C ALA A 278 -12.00 20.16 10.43
N THR A 279 -12.22 21.38 10.94
CA THR A 279 -12.01 22.64 10.22
C THR A 279 -10.91 23.50 10.83
N THR A 280 -10.35 23.11 11.98
CA THR A 280 -9.28 23.84 12.67
C THR A 280 -8.23 22.88 13.22
N VAL A 281 -7.06 23.39 13.60
CA VAL A 281 -5.99 22.56 14.17
C VAL A 281 -6.39 22.04 15.56
N GLU A 282 -7.08 22.86 16.34
CA GLU A 282 -7.57 22.52 17.67
C GLU A 282 -8.57 21.36 17.62
N THR A 283 -9.50 21.38 16.64
CA THR A 283 -10.46 20.29 16.45
C THR A 283 -9.78 19.01 15.97
N MET A 284 -8.77 19.10 15.09
CA MET A 284 -7.94 17.94 14.73
C MET A 284 -7.26 17.33 15.96
N LEU A 285 -6.59 18.16 16.78
CA LEU A 285 -5.88 17.71 17.98
C LEU A 285 -6.84 17.03 18.97
N ALA A 286 -8.03 17.60 19.20
CA ALA A 286 -9.05 16.99 20.05
C ALA A 286 -9.50 15.60 19.54
N HIS A 287 -9.63 15.43 18.22
CA HIS A 287 -9.93 14.13 17.63
C HIS A 287 -8.79 13.13 17.81
N VAL A 288 -7.53 13.57 17.68
CA VAL A 288 -6.35 12.73 17.97
C VAL A 288 -6.41 12.24 19.40
N GLU A 289 -6.49 13.15 20.38
CA GLU A 289 -6.46 12.76 21.79
C GLU A 289 -7.58 11.78 22.14
N THR A 290 -8.80 12.05 21.68
CA THR A 290 -9.95 11.16 21.90
C THR A 290 -9.70 9.77 21.34
N ALA A 291 -9.18 9.68 20.11
CA ALA A 291 -8.87 8.40 19.49
C ALA A 291 -7.71 7.68 20.18
N LEU A 292 -6.62 8.38 20.50
CA LEU A 292 -5.44 7.82 21.15
C LEU A 292 -5.77 7.25 22.54
N LEU A 293 -6.53 7.98 23.34
CA LEU A 293 -6.94 7.54 24.68
C LEU A 293 -7.84 6.30 24.65
N ALA A 294 -8.61 6.11 23.57
CA ALA A 294 -9.52 4.98 23.44
C ALA A 294 -8.85 3.70 22.90
N SER A 295 -7.75 3.83 22.16
CA SER A 295 -7.33 2.77 21.22
C SER A 295 -5.82 2.62 21.03
N SER A 296 -5.00 3.41 21.72
CA SER A 296 -3.55 3.35 21.64
C SER A 296 -2.93 3.24 23.03
N ASN A 297 -1.64 2.88 23.08
CA ASN A 297 -0.86 2.92 24.32
C ASN A 297 -0.19 4.29 24.54
N LEU A 298 -0.57 5.31 23.76
CA LEU A 298 -0.04 6.67 23.91
C LEU A 298 -0.81 7.42 25.01
N GLY A 299 -0.07 8.16 25.83
CA GLY A 299 -0.62 8.89 26.98
C GLY A 299 -0.07 10.31 27.12
N PRO A 300 -0.61 11.08 28.08
CA PRO A 300 -0.19 12.45 28.35
C PRO A 300 1.33 12.57 28.58
N GLY A 301 1.92 13.65 28.07
CA GLY A 301 3.35 13.93 28.17
C GLY A 301 4.21 13.32 27.07
N GLN A 302 3.67 12.40 26.25
CA GLN A 302 4.34 11.95 25.04
C GLN A 302 4.10 12.92 23.89
N GLN A 303 5.06 13.01 22.97
CA GLN A 303 5.01 13.91 21.83
C GLN A 303 4.60 13.18 20.56
N ILE A 304 3.89 13.86 19.67
CA ILE A 304 3.56 13.39 18.33
C ILE A 304 3.95 14.43 17.30
N VAL A 305 4.25 13.98 16.09
CA VAL A 305 4.33 14.86 14.91
C VAL A 305 2.99 14.84 14.22
N LEU A 306 2.30 15.97 14.15
CA LEU A 306 1.09 16.11 13.34
C LEU A 306 1.47 16.62 11.94
N ILE A 307 0.99 15.94 10.90
CA ILE A 307 1.10 16.36 9.50
C ILE A 307 -0.29 16.45 8.85
N SER A 308 -0.56 17.56 8.17
CA SER A 308 -1.86 17.83 7.53
C SER A 308 -1.74 18.87 6.41
N GLY A 309 -2.84 19.12 5.70
CA GLY A 309 -3.02 20.29 4.84
C GLY A 309 -3.59 21.48 5.63
N PHE A 310 -3.10 22.68 5.33
CA PHE A 310 -3.52 23.94 5.94
C PHE A 310 -3.91 24.98 4.87
N PRO A 311 -4.98 25.78 5.05
CA PRO A 311 -5.92 25.78 6.17
C PRO A 311 -6.71 24.48 6.31
N VAL A 312 -7.00 24.09 7.56
CA VAL A 312 -7.75 22.86 7.87
C VAL A 312 -9.19 22.98 7.36
N GLY A 313 -9.77 21.87 6.92
CA GLY A 313 -11.11 21.83 6.32
C GLY A 313 -11.16 22.21 4.84
N ILE A 314 -10.01 22.52 4.23
CA ILE A 314 -9.86 22.64 2.78
C ILE A 314 -8.97 21.50 2.29
N MET A 315 -9.48 20.68 1.38
CA MET A 315 -8.71 19.59 0.78
C MET A 315 -7.47 20.14 0.06
N ARG A 316 -6.29 19.92 0.66
CA ARG A 316 -4.98 20.32 0.14
C ARG A 316 -3.94 19.25 0.42
N GLU A 317 -2.89 19.26 -0.38
CA GLU A 317 -1.69 18.50 -0.06
C GLU A 317 -1.03 19.00 1.24
N PRO A 318 -0.27 18.14 1.94
CA PRO A 318 0.28 18.49 3.24
C PRO A 318 1.29 19.62 3.13
N ASN A 319 1.07 20.68 3.89
CA ASN A 319 1.94 21.86 3.94
C ASN A 319 2.27 22.31 5.38
N ILE A 320 1.81 21.56 6.40
CA ILE A 320 2.12 21.81 7.80
C ILE A 320 2.60 20.52 8.48
N ALA A 321 3.66 20.65 9.29
CA ALA A 321 4.12 19.65 10.24
C ALA A 321 4.38 20.35 11.58
N LEU A 322 3.83 19.84 12.68
CA LEU A 322 3.99 20.43 14.01
C LEU A 322 4.23 19.37 15.07
N LEU A 323 5.01 19.73 16.09
CA LEU A 323 5.20 18.92 17.28
C LEU A 323 4.13 19.25 18.31
N TYR A 324 3.48 18.23 18.85
CA TYR A 324 2.42 18.36 19.83
C TYR A 324 2.65 17.41 21.01
N THR A 325 2.51 17.92 22.24
CA THR A 325 2.57 17.10 23.45
C THR A 325 1.16 16.74 23.88
N ILE A 326 0.85 15.45 24.00
CA ILE A 326 -0.48 14.97 24.40
C ILE A 326 -0.81 15.47 25.81
N GLY A 327 -2.01 16.01 25.99
CA GLY A 327 -2.47 16.58 27.25
C GLY A 327 -1.87 17.95 27.60
N SER A 328 -1.15 18.58 26.67
CA SER A 328 -0.77 19.99 26.84
C SER A 328 -1.96 20.88 26.51
N ASN A 329 -2.28 21.83 27.40
CA ASN A 329 -3.32 22.82 27.15
C ASN A 329 -2.89 23.70 25.97
N VAL A 330 -3.61 23.60 24.85
CA VAL A 330 -3.52 24.51 23.70
C VAL A 330 -4.61 25.57 23.84
#